data_AF-A0A9J7DNX2-F1
#
_entry.id   AF-A0A9J7DNX2-F1
#
_cell.length_a   1.000
_cell.length_b   1.000
_cell.length_c   1.000
_cell.angle_alpha   90.00
_cell.angle_beta   90.00
_cell.angle_gamma   90.00
#
_symmetry.space_group_name_H-M   'P 1'
#
loop_
_entity.id
_entity.type
_entity.pdbx_description
1 polymer ?
#
loop_
_entity_poly.entity_id
_entity_poly.type
_entity_poly.pdbx_seq_one_letter_code
_entity_poly.pdbx_strand_id
1 'polypeptide(L)' 'VYPKGIYNLLMWIKKEYNNPPVIVTESGVSDRGGLEDYPRVDYYNQYLNFVLDALEDGANVQGYIAWSLMDSYEWKAGFT' A
#
# COMPACT_ATOMS: atom_id res chain seq x y z
N VAL A 1 -4.64 9.88 -5.43
CA VAL A 1 -4.11 8.50 -5.36
C VAL A 1 -3.12 8.31 -6.50
N TYR A 2 -1.91 7.77 -6.25
CA TYR A 2 -0.88 7.57 -7.27
C TYR A 2 -0.21 6.19 -7.10
N PRO A 3 -0.82 5.12 -7.64
CA PRO A 3 -0.40 3.74 -7.34
C PRO A 3 1.04 3.41 -7.76
N LYS A 4 1.50 3.90 -8.91
CA LYS A 4 2.88 3.69 -9.39
C LYS A 4 3.95 4.20 -8.41
N GLY A 5 3.59 5.07 -7.46
CA GLY A 5 4.48 5.53 -6.41
C GLY A 5 5.05 4.39 -5.55
N ILE A 6 4.26 3.36 -5.24
CA ILE A 6 4.74 2.25 -4.41
C ILE A 6 5.81 1.41 -5.13
N TYR A 7 5.62 1.15 -6.43
CA TYR A 7 6.63 0.51 -7.28
C TYR A 7 7.93 1.31 -7.28
N ASN A 8 7.84 2.62 -7.54
CA ASN A 8 9.01 3.50 -7.58
C ASN A 8 9.76 3.50 -6.23
N LEU A 9 9.02 3.51 -5.10
CA LEU A 9 9.60 3.47 -3.76
C LEU A 9 10.31 2.15 -3.50
N LEU A 10 9.68 1.01 -3.82
CA LEU A 10 10.27 -0.32 -3.62
C LEU A 10 11.52 -0.52 -4.46
N MET A 11 11.51 -0.07 -5.72
CA MET A 11 12.68 -0.13 -6.60
C MET A 11 13.80 0.81 -6.14
N TRP A 12 13.45 1.98 -5.59
CA TRP A 12 14.43 2.86 -4.98
C TRP A 12 15.05 2.22 -3.73
N ILE A 13 14.26 1.65 -2.81
CA ILE A 13 14.74 0.93 -1.63
C ILE A 13 15.68 -0.21 -2.04
N LYS A 14 15.27 -1.01 -3.05
CA LYS A 14 16.09 -2.07 -3.61
C LYS A 14 17.46 -1.56 -4.03
N LYS A 15 17.50 -0.47 -4.81
CA LYS A 15 18.75 0.10 -5.34
C LYS A 15 19.62 0.71 -4.24
N GLU A 16 19.02 1.49 -3.34
CA GLU A 16 19.75 2.28 -2.35
C GLU A 16 20.30 1.42 -1.21
N TYR A 17 19.57 0.38 -0.80
CA TYR A 17 19.88 -0.42 0.38
C TYR A 17 20.31 -1.85 0.08
N ASN A 18 20.73 -2.13 -1.15
CA ASN A 18 21.18 -3.46 -1.59
C ASN A 18 20.12 -4.57 -1.38
N ASN A 19 18.89 -4.27 -1.80
CA ASN A 19 17.73 -5.19 -1.84
C ASN A 19 17.42 -5.92 -0.51
N PRO A 20 17.19 -5.18 0.58
CA PRO A 20 16.85 -5.80 1.86
C PRO A 20 15.45 -6.46 1.78
N PRO A 21 15.15 -7.43 2.66
CA PRO A 21 13.78 -7.87 2.86
C PRO A 21 12.87 -6.71 3.29
N VAL A 22 11.76 -6.52 2.59
CA VAL A 22 10.78 -5.46 2.87
C VAL A 22 9.42 -6.07 3.18
N ILE A 23 8.77 -5.59 4.23
CA ILE A 23 7.34 -5.80 4.46
C ILE A 23 6.67 -4.45 4.33
N VAL A 24 5.67 -4.32 3.46
CA VAL A 24 4.81 -3.13 3.42
C VAL A 24 3.85 -3.24 4.60
N THR A 25 4.17 -2.55 5.70
CA THR A 25 3.41 -2.67 6.95
C THR A 25 2.10 -1.92 6.93
N GLU A 26 1.97 -0.88 6.09
CA GLU A 26 0.74 -0.09 5.98
C GLU A 26 0.55 0.41 4.54
N SER A 27 -0.68 0.25 4.04
CA SER A 27 -1.16 0.92 2.84
C SER A 27 -2.69 0.90 2.82
N GLY A 28 -3.29 2.04 2.49
CA GLY A 28 -4.74 2.23 2.51
C GLY A 28 -5.18 3.59 2.01
N VAL A 29 -6.49 3.78 1.94
CA VAL A 29 -7.14 5.02 1.54
C VAL A 29 -8.40 5.24 2.36
N SER A 30 -8.65 6.49 2.75
CA SER A 30 -9.84 6.90 3.49
C SER A 30 -11.01 7.24 2.56
N ASP A 31 -12.22 7.12 3.10
CA ASP A 31 -13.46 7.64 2.53
C ASP A 31 -14.30 8.27 3.65
N ARG A 32 -15.58 8.55 3.40
CA ARG A 32 -16.52 9.09 4.40
C ARG A 32 -17.47 8.03 4.97
N GLY A 33 -17.11 6.75 4.84
CA GLY A 33 -17.93 5.59 5.19
C GLY A 33 -18.83 5.08 4.06
N GLY A 34 -19.41 3.90 4.30
CA GLY A 34 -20.21 3.15 3.33
C GLY A 34 -19.59 1.79 3.02
N LEU A 35 -20.45 0.79 2.74
CA LEU A 35 -20.00 -0.57 2.42
C LEU A 35 -19.71 -0.76 0.92
N GLU A 36 -20.22 0.11 0.07
CA GLU A 36 -19.95 0.14 -1.37
C GLU A 36 -18.72 1.01 -1.66
N ASP A 37 -17.57 0.58 -1.14
CA ASP A 37 -16.31 1.31 -1.16
C ASP A 37 -15.46 0.99 -2.40
N TYR A 38 -16.08 1.00 -3.59
CA TYR A 38 -15.40 0.71 -4.86
C TYR A 38 -14.08 1.49 -5.09
N PRO A 39 -13.95 2.77 -4.67
CA PRO A 39 -12.66 3.46 -4.75
C PRO A 39 -11.56 2.83 -3.89
N ARG A 40 -11.88 2.27 -2.71
CA ARG A 40 -10.94 1.55 -1.84
C ARG A 40 -10.54 0.21 -2.47
N VAL A 41 -11.50 -0.50 -3.09
CA VAL A 41 -11.22 -1.72 -3.86
C VAL A 41 -10.26 -1.42 -5.02
N ASP A 42 -10.53 -0.36 -5.80
CA ASP A 42 -9.68 0.06 -6.91
C ASP A 42 -8.28 0.49 -6.46
N TYR A 43 -8.18 1.18 -5.31
CA TYR A 43 -6.90 1.49 -4.67
C TYR A 43 -6.09 0.23 -4.40
N TYR A 44 -6.66 -0.77 -3.71
CA TYR A 44 -5.91 -1.98 -3.35
C TYR A 44 -5.51 -2.78 -4.58
N ASN A 45 -6.40 -2.93 -5.57
CA ASN A 45 -6.06 -3.62 -6.82
C ASN A 45 -4.86 -2.97 -7.52
N GLN A 46 -4.87 -1.64 -7.67
CA GLN A 46 -3.78 -0.94 -8.34
C GLN A 46 -2.47 -0.98 -7.53
N TYR A 47 -2.50 -0.76 -6.22
CA TYR A 47 -1.29 -0.80 -5.39
C TYR A 47 -0.69 -2.20 -5.32
N LEU A 48 -1.51 -3.24 -5.14
CA LEU A 48 -1.04 -4.62 -5.15
C LEU A 48 -0.45 -5.02 -6.50
N ASN A 49 -1.04 -4.60 -7.62
CA ASN A 49 -0.45 -4.82 -8.95
C ASN A 49 0.96 -4.21 -9.05
N PHE A 50 1.15 -2.97 -8.59
CA PHE A 50 2.47 -2.34 -8.61
C PHE A 50 3.47 -2.95 -7.60
N VAL A 51 3.00 -3.55 -6.51
CA VAL A 51 3.85 -4.35 -5.60
C VAL A 51 4.27 -5.65 -6.29
N LEU A 52 3.36 -6.30 -7.03
CA LEU A 52 3.67 -7.48 -7.84
C LEU A 52 4.66 -7.15 -8.95
N ASP A 53 4.47 -6.04 -9.68
CA ASP A 53 5.43 -5.57 -10.68
C ASP A 53 6.83 -5.38 -10.06
N ALA A 54 6.92 -4.80 -8.85
CA ALA A 54 8.19 -4.60 -8.16
C ALA A 54 8.83 -5.94 -7.72
N LEU A 55 8.02 -6.90 -7.30
CA LEU A 55 8.45 -8.27 -6.99
C LEU A 55 9.02 -8.96 -8.23
N GLU A 56 8.33 -8.87 -9.37
CA GLU A 56 8.77 -9.42 -10.66
C GLU A 56 10.07 -8.76 -11.14
N ASP A 57 10.20 -7.45 -10.92
CA ASP A 57 11.43 -6.69 -11.18
C ASP A 57 12.50 -6.88 -10.10
N GLY A 58 12.30 -7.80 -9.15
CA GLY A 58 13.30 -8.33 -8.24
C GLY A 58 13.49 -7.57 -6.93
N ALA A 59 12.55 -6.71 -6.53
CA ALA A 59 12.50 -6.20 -5.16
C ALA A 59 12.15 -7.32 -4.18
N ASN A 60 12.87 -7.42 -3.06
CA ASN A 60 12.67 -8.47 -2.05
C ASN A 60 11.51 -8.12 -1.09
N VAL A 61 10.28 -8.08 -1.62
CA VAL A 61 9.08 -7.87 -0.81
C VAL A 61 8.61 -9.20 -0.22
N GLN A 62 8.35 -9.25 1.08
CA GLN A 62 8.00 -10.48 1.81
C GLN A 62 6.59 -10.44 2.40
N GLY A 63 5.93 -9.29 2.39
CA GLY A 63 4.58 -9.17 2.91
C GLY A 63 3.98 -7.81 2.64
N TYR A 64 2.65 -7.76 2.77
CA TYR A 64 1.84 -6.56 2.61
C TYR A 64 0.70 -6.63 3.63
N ILE A 65 0.54 -5.57 4.42
CA ILE A 65 -0.50 -5.45 5.44
C ILE A 65 -1.36 -4.24 5.09
N ALA A 66 -2.63 -4.51 4.80
CA ALA A 66 -3.60 -3.46 4.55
C ALA A 66 -3.85 -2.66 5.83
N TRP A 67 -3.73 -1.33 5.72
CA TRP A 67 -4.18 -0.43 6.76
C TRP A 67 -5.58 0.08 6.42
N SER A 68 -6.62 -0.24 7.19
CA SER A 68 -6.66 -1.03 8.43
C SER A 68 -7.61 -2.23 8.28
N LEU A 69 -7.60 -3.13 9.28
CA LEU A 69 -8.55 -4.24 9.35
C LEU A 69 -10.01 -3.76 9.46
N MET A 70 -10.22 -2.64 10.14
CA MET A 70 -11.52 -2.03 10.42
C MET A 70 -11.35 -0.53 10.66
N ASP A 71 -12.43 0.22 10.51
CA ASP A 71 -12.47 1.63 10.89
C ASP A 71 -12.02 1.82 12.34
N SER A 72 -11.26 2.88 12.58
CA SER A 72 -10.70 3.17 13.89
C SER A 72 -10.61 4.69 14.13
N TYR A 73 -10.08 5.09 15.28
CA TYR A 73 -9.84 6.49 15.60
C TYR A 73 -8.60 7.00 14.85
N GLU A 74 -8.81 7.82 13.82
CA GLU A 74 -7.78 8.38 12.93
C GLU A 74 -7.17 9.66 13.51
N TRP A 75 -6.49 9.53 14.66
CA TRP A 75 -5.67 10.58 15.27
C TRP A 75 -6.40 11.93 15.44
N LYS A 76 -6.00 12.96 14.68
CA LYS A 76 -6.60 14.30 14.74
C LYS A 76 -7.92 14.39 13.99
N ALA A 77 -8.19 13.46 13.08
CA ALA A 77 -9.44 13.36 12.35
C ALA A 77 -10.52 12.60 13.16
N GLY A 78 -10.14 11.89 14.22
CA GLY A 78 -11.08 11.17 15.07
C GLY A 78 -11.82 10.10 14.27
N PHE A 79 -13.14 10.14 14.20
CA PHE A 79 -13.95 9.18 13.43
C PHE A 79 -14.48 9.78 12.11
N THR A 80 -13.79 10.76 11.53
CA THR A 80 -14.21 11.47 10.31
C THR A 80 -13.20 11.39 9.19
#